data_AF-A0A6A4KWY1-F1
#
_entry.id   AF-A0A6A4KWY1-F1
#
_cell.length_a   1.000
_cell.length_b   1.000
_cell.length_c   1.000
_cell.angle_alpha   90.00
_cell.angle_beta   90.00
_cell.angle_gamma   90.00
#
_symmetry.space_group_name_H-M   'P 1'
#
loop_
_entity.id
_entity.type
_entity.pdbx_description
1 polymer ?
#
loop_
_entity_poly.entity_id
_entity_poly.type
_entity_poly.pdbx_seq_one_letter_code
_entity_poly.pdbx_strand_id
1 'polypeptide(L)'
;MANYIFLTTSLKTLFASTQGPYYCSIGADKSFGRDIVDAHYKACLYAGINISGINGEVMPGQWEFQVGPSVGISAADELWVARYILEGDWNGAGCHSNYSTKSMRADGGYEVIKKAIEKLGLRHKEHIAAYGEGNERRLTGRHETADINTFLWGVANRGASIRVGRDTEKEGKGYFEDRRPASNMDPYIVTSMIANTTILWKP
;
A
#
# COMPACT_ATOMS: atom_id res chain seq x y z
N MET A 1 -1.77 -4.78 -14.10
CA MET A 1 -1.69 -3.42 -13.54
C MET A 1 -1.58 -3.59 -12.06
N ALA A 2 -0.49 -3.14 -11.49
CA ALA A 2 -0.34 -3.08 -10.05
C ALA A 2 -0.44 -1.59 -9.69
N ASN A 3 -1.34 -1.24 -8.78
CA ASN A 3 -1.40 0.12 -8.25
C ASN A 3 -0.64 0.06 -6.93
N TYR A 4 0.50 0.73 -6.84
CA TYR A 4 1.19 0.86 -5.57
C TYR A 4 0.50 1.98 -4.82
N ILE A 5 -0.34 1.60 -3.87
CA ILE A 5 -0.55 2.54 -2.78
C ILE A 5 0.75 2.53 -1.98
N PHE A 6 1.10 3.72 -1.51
CA PHE A 6 1.86 3.97 -0.29
C PHE A 6 3.31 4.44 -0.43
N LEU A 7 3.52 5.55 0.25
CA LEU A 7 4.66 5.78 1.13
C LEU A 7 4.15 6.61 2.30
N THR A 8 4.39 6.14 3.52
CA THR A 8 4.29 6.99 4.70
C THR A 8 5.59 7.67 4.96
N THR A 9 5.56 8.99 5.00
CA THR A 9 6.61 9.77 5.63
C THR A 9 6.08 10.35 6.93
N SER A 10 6.48 9.74 8.05
CA SER A 10 6.23 10.31 9.37
C SER A 10 7.21 11.44 9.62
N LEU A 11 6.74 12.69 9.52
CA LEU A 11 7.39 13.84 10.12
C LEU A 11 7.29 13.69 11.64
N LYS A 12 8.39 13.31 12.28
CA LYS A 12 8.52 13.34 13.74
C LYS A 12 8.53 14.80 14.19
N THR A 13 7.36 15.32 14.57
CA THR A 13 7.26 16.54 15.38
C THR A 13 6.33 16.29 16.56
N LEU A 14 6.97 15.98 17.70
CA LEU A 14 6.57 16.19 19.11
C LEU A 14 5.26 15.54 19.65
N PHE A 15 5.41 15.02 20.87
CA PHE A 15 4.47 14.34 21.77
C PHE A 15 2.95 14.60 21.65
N ALA A 16 2.23 13.50 21.33
CA ALA A 16 1.10 12.85 22.01
C ALA A 16 -0.19 13.63 22.36
N SER A 17 -1.02 13.85 21.35
CA SER A 17 -2.47 13.85 21.49
C SER A 17 -3.06 12.57 20.87
N THR A 18 -4.20 12.08 21.38
CA THR A 18 -4.82 10.83 20.92
C THR A 18 -5.10 10.87 19.42
N GLN A 19 -4.90 9.74 18.72
CA GLN A 19 -5.29 9.57 17.32
C GLN A 19 -6.78 9.86 17.13
N GLY A 20 -7.15 10.42 15.98
CA GLY A 20 -8.53 10.79 15.66
C GLY A 20 -8.64 12.02 14.77
N PRO A 21 -8.18 13.20 15.20
CA PRO A 21 -8.42 14.45 14.46
C PRO A 21 -7.46 14.71 13.28
N TYR A 22 -6.49 13.84 13.02
CA TYR A 22 -5.41 14.09 12.04
C TYR A 22 -5.69 13.56 10.63
N TYR A 23 -6.42 12.44 10.53
CA TYR A 23 -6.70 11.80 9.24
C TYR A 23 -7.49 12.74 8.33
N CYS A 24 -6.97 13.01 7.13
CA CYS A 24 -7.55 13.94 6.15
C CYS A 24 -7.90 15.33 6.71
N SER A 25 -7.17 15.79 7.72
CA SER A 25 -7.47 17.03 8.44
C SER A 25 -6.97 18.31 7.75
N ILE A 26 -7.50 19.45 8.18
CA ILE A 26 -7.01 20.81 7.89
C ILE A 26 -6.81 21.57 9.20
N GLY A 27 -6.00 22.63 9.17
CA GLY A 27 -5.70 23.47 10.34
C GLY A 27 -4.31 23.23 10.90
N ALA A 28 -3.71 24.30 11.45
CA ALA A 28 -2.34 24.30 11.96
C ALA A 28 -2.14 23.38 13.17
N ASP A 29 -3.22 23.04 13.88
CA ASP A 29 -3.25 22.16 15.04
C ASP A 29 -3.37 20.66 14.69
N LYS A 30 -3.56 20.33 13.40
CA LYS A 30 -3.87 18.95 12.95
C LYS A 30 -3.06 18.50 11.74
N SER A 31 -2.77 19.40 10.80
CA SER A 31 -2.19 19.09 9.50
C SER A 31 -0.74 19.59 9.38
N PHE A 32 0.17 18.87 10.02
CA PHE A 32 1.59 19.23 10.09
C PHE A 32 2.36 18.84 8.82
N GLY A 33 3.09 19.78 8.21
CA GLY A 33 3.98 19.49 7.08
C GLY A 33 3.31 19.41 5.69
N ARG A 34 2.11 19.97 5.55
CA ARG A 34 1.38 20.00 4.27
C ARG A 34 2.19 20.63 3.13
N ASP A 35 3.00 21.65 3.40
CA ASP A 35 3.82 22.31 2.38
C ASP A 35 4.79 21.35 1.69
N ILE A 36 5.37 20.40 2.44
CA ILE A 36 6.26 19.37 1.89
C ILE A 36 5.48 18.43 0.96
N VAL A 37 4.28 18.03 1.39
CA VAL A 37 3.42 17.09 0.66
C VAL A 37 2.91 17.72 -0.64
N ASP A 38 2.45 18.97 -0.59
CA ASP A 38 1.98 19.69 -1.76
C ASP A 38 3.13 19.99 -2.75
N ALA A 39 4.34 20.26 -2.24
CA ALA A 39 5.53 20.43 -3.08
C ALA A 39 5.94 19.10 -3.74
N HIS A 40 5.97 17.99 -2.99
CA HIS A 40 6.25 16.65 -3.50
C HIS A 40 5.24 16.23 -4.56
N TYR A 41 3.94 16.48 -4.33
CA TYR A 41 2.89 16.16 -5.28
C TYR A 41 3.10 16.87 -6.62
N LYS A 42 3.37 18.18 -6.57
CA LYS A 42 3.67 18.98 -7.78
C LYS A 42 4.96 18.54 -8.46
N ALA A 43 6.00 18.20 -7.70
CA ALA A 43 7.26 17.71 -8.24
C ALA A 43 7.10 16.37 -8.95
N CYS A 44 6.32 15.44 -8.39
CA CYS A 44 5.98 14.17 -9.03
C CYS A 44 5.21 14.36 -10.34
N LEU A 45 4.19 15.22 -10.33
CA LEU A 45 3.45 15.58 -11.54
C LEU A 45 4.36 16.16 -12.62
N TYR A 46 5.25 17.10 -12.24
CA TYR A 46 6.20 17.72 -13.16
C TYR A 46 7.20 16.69 -13.72
N ALA A 47 7.66 15.74 -12.90
CA ALA A 47 8.57 14.68 -13.31
C ALA A 47 7.89 13.59 -14.17
N GLY A 48 6.57 13.67 -14.40
CA GLY A 48 5.81 12.68 -15.15
C GLY A 48 5.53 11.38 -14.40
N ILE A 49 5.67 11.39 -13.06
CA ILE A 49 5.30 10.26 -12.21
C ILE A 49 3.77 10.17 -12.17
N ASN A 50 3.24 8.96 -12.30
CA ASN A 50 1.81 8.69 -12.24
C ASN A 50 1.29 8.72 -10.78
N ILE A 51 1.44 9.87 -10.12
CA ILE A 51 0.94 10.08 -8.77
C ILE A 51 -0.58 10.26 -8.80
N SER A 52 -1.31 9.44 -8.06
CA SER A 52 -2.79 9.41 -8.10
C SER A 52 -3.47 10.12 -6.94
N GLY A 53 -2.74 10.47 -5.88
CA GLY A 53 -3.31 11.20 -4.75
C GLY A 53 -2.34 11.38 -3.59
N ILE A 54 -2.82 12.14 -2.60
CA ILE A 54 -2.19 12.39 -1.30
C ILE A 54 -3.26 12.50 -0.20
N ASN A 55 -2.93 12.12 1.03
CA ASN A 55 -3.75 12.38 2.21
C ASN A 55 -2.92 12.47 3.50
N GLY A 56 -3.44 13.18 4.50
CA GLY A 56 -2.93 13.11 5.87
C GLY A 56 -3.35 11.79 6.53
N GLU A 57 -2.44 11.15 7.23
CA GLU A 57 -2.65 9.84 7.87
C GLU A 57 -3.10 9.96 9.33
N VAL A 58 -3.37 8.80 9.96
CA VAL A 58 -3.93 8.73 11.31
C VAL A 58 -2.97 9.28 12.38
N MET A 59 -1.65 9.14 12.19
CA MET A 59 -0.66 9.67 13.12
C MET A 59 -0.31 11.14 12.77
N PRO A 60 -0.20 12.05 13.75
CA PRO A 60 0.25 13.42 13.52
C PRO A 60 1.57 13.46 12.73
N GLY A 61 1.60 14.24 11.66
CA GLY A 61 2.77 14.39 10.79
C GLY A 61 3.02 13.19 9.86
N GLN A 62 2.18 12.15 9.89
CA GLN A 62 2.21 11.08 8.89
C GLN A 62 1.34 11.47 7.70
N TRP A 63 1.84 11.15 6.50
CA TRP A 63 1.17 11.42 5.23
C TRP A 63 1.26 10.20 4.33
N GLU A 64 0.40 10.16 3.31
CA GLU A 64 0.42 9.13 2.27
C GLU A 64 0.39 9.80 0.89
N PHE A 65 1.09 9.19 -0.07
CA PHE A 65 0.86 9.40 -1.50
C PHE A 65 0.69 8.07 -2.23
N GLN A 66 0.01 8.09 -3.37
CA GLN A 66 -0.27 6.90 -4.17
C GLN A 66 0.35 7.01 -5.57
N VAL A 67 0.92 5.90 -6.08
CA VAL A 67 1.53 5.81 -7.42
C VAL A 67 0.83 4.72 -8.24
N GLY A 68 0.38 5.10 -9.44
CA GLY A 68 -0.32 4.23 -10.36
C GLY A 68 -1.81 4.56 -10.49
N PRO A 69 -2.57 3.78 -11.27
CA PRO A 69 -2.21 2.46 -11.81
C PRO A 69 -1.02 2.43 -12.78
N SER A 70 -0.02 1.58 -12.51
CA SER A 70 1.17 1.42 -13.38
C SER A 70 1.38 -0.05 -13.76
N VAL A 71 2.13 -0.31 -14.83
CA VAL A 71 2.22 -1.65 -15.46
C VAL A 71 3.61 -2.25 -15.30
N GLY A 72 3.67 -3.40 -14.61
CA GLY A 72 4.89 -4.17 -14.49
C GLY A 72 5.99 -3.37 -13.80
N ILE A 73 7.16 -3.28 -14.45
CA ILE A 73 8.36 -2.66 -13.89
C ILE A 73 8.21 -1.16 -13.64
N SER A 74 7.48 -0.44 -14.50
CA SER A 74 7.28 1.03 -14.40
C SER A 74 6.77 1.47 -13.03
N ALA A 75 6.00 0.62 -12.39
CA ALA A 75 5.37 0.92 -11.13
C ALA A 75 6.37 0.89 -9.95
N ALA A 76 7.43 0.10 -10.08
CA ALA A 76 8.57 0.12 -9.17
C ALA A 76 9.50 1.30 -9.46
N ASP A 77 9.76 1.58 -10.74
CA ASP A 77 10.56 2.71 -11.19
C ASP A 77 9.99 4.02 -10.65
N GLU A 78 8.70 4.27 -10.90
CA GLU A 78 7.99 5.46 -10.47
C GLU A 78 7.98 5.63 -8.95
N LEU A 79 7.77 4.55 -8.18
CA LEU A 79 7.79 4.62 -6.71
C LEU A 79 9.18 4.92 -6.17
N TRP A 80 10.24 4.36 -6.76
CA TRP A 80 11.62 4.68 -6.38
C TRP A 80 12.00 6.13 -6.70
N VAL A 81 11.56 6.66 -7.84
CA VAL A 81 11.81 8.08 -8.16
C VAL A 81 10.95 8.99 -7.27
N ALA A 82 9.70 8.62 -6.97
CA ALA A 82 8.86 9.37 -6.03
C ALA A 82 9.45 9.39 -4.61
N ARG A 83 10.07 8.28 -4.16
CA ARG A 83 10.88 8.19 -2.94
C ARG A 83 12.03 9.18 -2.95
N TYR A 84 12.77 9.21 -4.04
CA TYR A 84 13.91 10.09 -4.21
C TYR A 84 13.50 11.57 -4.15
N ILE A 85 12.43 11.96 -4.85
CA ILE A 85 11.92 13.35 -4.82
C ILE A 85 11.50 13.79 -3.41
N LEU A 86 11.04 12.87 -2.56
CA LEU A 86 10.61 13.18 -1.20
C LEU A 86 11.75 13.32 -0.18
N GLU A 87 12.97 12.92 -0.54
CA GLU A 87 14.22 12.87 0.24
C GLU A 87 14.10 13.20 1.75
N GLY A 88 14.29 12.20 2.63
CA GLY A 88 14.38 12.42 4.08
C GLY A 88 14.42 11.14 4.91
N ASP A 89 14.73 11.28 6.20
CA ASP A 89 14.74 10.20 7.20
C ASP A 89 13.34 10.01 7.80
N TRP A 90 12.54 9.18 7.14
CA TRP A 90 11.12 9.03 7.44
C TRP A 90 10.77 7.66 8.03
N ASN A 91 10.04 7.65 9.15
CA ASN A 91 9.54 6.40 9.72
C ASN A 91 8.35 5.84 8.94
N GLY A 92 8.27 4.51 8.96
CA GLY A 92 7.41 3.71 8.12
C GLY A 92 6.18 3.10 8.79
N ALA A 93 5.03 3.06 8.09
CA ALA A 93 3.79 2.46 8.59
C ALA A 93 3.13 1.40 7.68
N GLY A 94 3.59 1.14 6.45
CA GLY A 94 2.99 0.13 5.55
C GLY A 94 3.40 0.34 4.08
N CYS A 95 3.05 -0.53 3.15
CA CYS A 95 3.08 -0.21 1.72
C CYS A 95 2.02 -0.98 0.92
N HIS A 96 0.75 -0.61 1.10
CA HIS A 96 -0.35 -1.39 0.54
C HIS A 96 -0.26 -1.51 -0.99
N SER A 97 -0.14 -2.73 -1.51
CA SER A 97 0.02 -2.96 -2.94
C SER A 97 -1.29 -3.45 -3.54
N ASN A 98 -1.94 -2.63 -4.36
CA ASN A 98 -3.10 -3.09 -5.12
C ASN A 98 -2.65 -3.83 -6.38
N TYR A 99 -3.36 -4.89 -6.72
CA TYR A 99 -2.96 -5.73 -7.83
C TYR A 99 -4.16 -6.22 -8.63
N SER A 100 -4.02 -6.16 -9.96
CA SER A 100 -4.95 -6.79 -10.90
C SER A 100 -4.27 -7.26 -12.19
N THR A 101 -4.69 -8.41 -12.69
CA THR A 101 -4.41 -8.86 -14.06
C THR A 101 -5.51 -8.40 -15.01
N LYS A 102 -5.33 -8.61 -16.32
CA LYS A 102 -6.39 -8.32 -17.31
C LYS A 102 -7.66 -9.13 -17.01
N SER A 103 -7.51 -10.41 -16.63
CA SER A 103 -8.63 -11.29 -16.30
C SER A 103 -9.34 -10.90 -15.00
N MET A 104 -8.62 -10.36 -14.00
CA MET A 104 -9.26 -9.84 -12.77
C MET A 104 -10.16 -8.63 -13.04
N ARG A 105 -9.85 -7.81 -14.05
CA ARG A 105 -10.64 -6.63 -14.44
C ARG A 105 -11.74 -6.93 -15.46
N ALA A 106 -11.78 -8.15 -16.01
CA ALA A 106 -12.83 -8.58 -16.92
C ALA A 106 -14.07 -9.09 -16.15
N ASP A 107 -15.20 -9.25 -16.84
CA ASP A 107 -16.42 -9.79 -16.23
C ASP A 107 -16.18 -11.19 -15.64
N GLY A 108 -16.67 -11.43 -14.42
CA GLY A 108 -16.37 -12.64 -13.65
C GLY A 108 -14.96 -12.66 -13.02
N GLY A 109 -14.21 -11.55 -13.12
CA GLY A 109 -12.84 -11.44 -12.62
C GLY A 109 -12.68 -11.61 -11.10
N TYR A 110 -13.76 -11.48 -10.32
CA TYR A 110 -13.73 -11.71 -8.88
C TYR A 110 -13.34 -13.15 -8.50
N GLU A 111 -13.70 -14.15 -9.30
CA GLU A 111 -13.27 -15.53 -9.08
C GLU A 111 -11.76 -15.71 -9.35
N VAL A 112 -11.20 -14.91 -10.28
CA VAL A 112 -9.75 -14.86 -10.52
C VAL A 112 -9.04 -14.20 -9.34
N ILE A 113 -9.64 -13.17 -8.75
CA ILE A 113 -9.14 -12.51 -7.54
C ILE A 113 -9.07 -13.51 -6.38
N LYS A 114 -10.16 -14.22 -6.07
CA LYS A 114 -10.19 -15.23 -4.98
C LYS A 114 -9.09 -16.28 -5.14
N LYS A 115 -8.96 -16.86 -6.35
CA LYS A 115 -7.90 -17.84 -6.66
C LYS A 115 -6.49 -17.27 -6.47
N ALA A 116 -6.27 -16.00 -6.81
CA ALA A 116 -4.98 -15.36 -6.58
C ALA A 116 -4.69 -15.15 -5.10
N ILE A 117 -5.71 -14.78 -4.31
CA ILE A 117 -5.61 -14.61 -2.85
C ILE A 117 -5.30 -15.95 -2.16
N GLU A 118 -5.93 -17.04 -2.59
CA GLU A 118 -5.62 -18.40 -2.09
C GLU A 118 -4.15 -18.76 -2.31
N LYS A 119 -3.61 -18.51 -3.51
CA LYS A 119 -2.19 -18.73 -3.79
C LYS A 119 -1.27 -17.87 -2.90
N LEU A 120 -1.64 -16.62 -2.64
CA LEU A 120 -0.87 -15.73 -1.75
C LEU A 120 -0.88 -16.22 -0.30
N GLY A 121 -1.98 -16.84 0.14
CA GLY A 121 -2.07 -17.46 1.46
C GLY A 121 -1.13 -18.65 1.63
N LEU A 122 -0.99 -19.48 0.58
CA LEU A 122 -0.06 -20.62 0.58
C LEU A 122 1.41 -20.21 0.65
N ARG A 123 1.74 -19.00 0.21
CA ARG A 123 3.11 -18.45 0.24
C ARG A 123 3.27 -17.29 1.22
N HIS A 124 2.45 -17.27 2.27
CA HIS A 124 2.42 -16.14 3.20
C HIS A 124 3.79 -15.85 3.82
N LYS A 125 4.51 -16.88 4.27
CA LYS A 125 5.81 -16.76 4.95
C LYS A 125 6.89 -16.21 4.02
N GLU A 126 6.93 -16.69 2.78
CA GLU A 126 7.87 -16.27 1.75
C GLU A 126 7.67 -14.81 1.39
N HIS A 127 6.41 -14.38 1.26
CA HIS A 127 6.08 -12.98 1.03
C HIS A 127 6.47 -12.11 2.23
N ILE A 128 6.13 -12.49 3.48
CA ILE A 128 6.50 -11.71 4.67
C ILE A 128 8.01 -11.51 4.79
N ALA A 129 8.81 -12.54 4.51
CA ALA A 129 10.27 -12.46 4.53
C ALA A 129 10.84 -11.42 3.55
N ALA A 130 10.11 -11.08 2.48
CA ALA A 130 10.52 -10.15 1.44
C ALA A 130 9.83 -8.78 1.54
N TYR A 131 8.93 -8.59 2.51
CA TYR A 131 8.00 -7.45 2.59
C TYR A 131 8.52 -6.30 3.47
N GLY A 132 9.84 -6.22 3.63
CA GLY A 132 10.54 -5.18 4.39
C GLY A 132 10.93 -5.62 5.80
N GLU A 133 12.09 -5.17 6.25
CA GLU A 133 12.62 -5.48 7.57
C GLU A 133 11.86 -4.73 8.68
N GLY A 134 11.76 -5.35 9.85
CA GLY A 134 11.10 -4.74 11.01
C GLY A 134 9.57 -4.82 11.02
N ASN A 135 9.00 -5.54 10.05
CA ASN A 135 7.56 -5.63 9.86
C ASN A 135 6.83 -6.30 11.05
N GLU A 136 7.52 -7.10 11.85
CA GLU A 136 7.02 -7.71 13.08
C GLU A 136 6.59 -6.68 14.14
N ARG A 137 7.18 -5.48 14.12
CA ARG A 137 6.78 -4.38 15.01
C ARG A 137 5.47 -3.73 14.58
N ARG A 138 5.09 -3.91 13.31
CA ARG A 138 3.91 -3.31 12.70
C ARG A 138 2.73 -4.26 12.64
N LEU A 139 2.93 -5.45 12.06
CA LEU A 139 1.89 -6.44 11.81
C LEU A 139 1.54 -7.22 13.08
N THR A 140 0.75 -6.58 13.95
CA THR A 140 0.45 -7.06 15.31
C THR A 140 -1.02 -7.46 15.51
N GLY A 141 -1.84 -7.34 14.46
CA GLY A 141 -3.30 -7.52 14.57
C GLY A 141 -4.05 -6.30 15.14
N ARG A 142 -3.33 -5.23 15.49
CA ARG A 142 -3.89 -3.97 16.03
C ARG A 142 -3.71 -2.85 15.00
N HIS A 143 -4.37 -1.70 15.23
CA HIS A 143 -4.21 -0.49 14.41
C HIS A 143 -4.43 -0.73 12.90
N GLU A 144 -5.50 -1.44 12.55
CA GLU A 144 -5.85 -1.73 11.14
C GLU A 144 -4.77 -2.55 10.40
N THR A 145 -4.07 -3.44 11.11
CA THR A 145 -3.13 -4.41 10.56
C THR A 145 -3.53 -5.84 10.92
N ALA A 146 -3.11 -6.81 10.11
CA ALA A 146 -3.19 -8.24 10.44
C ALA A 146 -1.99 -8.66 11.32
N ASP A 147 -2.13 -9.77 12.05
CA ASP A 147 -1.00 -10.44 12.69
C ASP A 147 -0.03 -11.01 11.66
N ILE A 148 1.28 -10.88 11.90
CA ILE A 148 2.34 -11.29 10.96
C ILE A 148 2.37 -12.79 10.66
N ASN A 149 1.81 -13.64 11.53
CA ASN A 149 1.83 -15.09 11.37
C ASN A 149 0.55 -15.63 10.73
N THR A 150 -0.49 -14.79 10.62
CA THR A 150 -1.82 -15.21 10.21
C THR A 150 -2.18 -14.58 8.87
N PHE A 151 -2.51 -15.40 7.88
CA PHE A 151 -3.05 -14.91 6.62
C PHE A 151 -4.58 -14.83 6.69
N LEU A 152 -5.11 -13.62 6.52
CA LEU A 152 -6.54 -13.34 6.51
C LEU A 152 -6.88 -12.49 5.30
N TRP A 153 -8.04 -12.71 4.70
CA TRP A 153 -8.59 -11.81 3.70
C TRP A 153 -10.08 -11.54 3.94
N GLY A 154 -10.56 -10.41 3.46
CA GLY A 154 -11.99 -10.09 3.55
C GLY A 154 -12.39 -8.85 2.75
N VAL A 155 -13.70 -8.72 2.51
CA VAL A 155 -14.26 -7.56 1.83
C VAL A 155 -14.39 -6.40 2.81
N ALA A 156 -13.84 -5.25 2.42
CA ALA A 156 -13.76 -4.04 3.24
C ALA A 156 -13.12 -4.24 4.63
N ASN A 157 -12.43 -5.36 4.85
CA ASN A 157 -11.85 -5.69 6.15
C ASN A 157 -10.48 -5.02 6.28
N ARG A 158 -10.41 -3.99 7.12
CA ARG A 158 -9.16 -3.30 7.37
C ARG A 158 -8.22 -4.02 8.36
N GLY A 159 -8.65 -5.09 9.01
CA GLY A 159 -7.75 -5.92 9.84
C GLY A 159 -7.13 -7.10 9.08
N ALA A 160 -7.43 -7.25 7.78
CA ALA A 160 -7.00 -8.39 6.99
C ALA A 160 -5.64 -8.16 6.31
N SER A 161 -4.93 -9.26 6.01
CA SER A 161 -3.69 -9.26 5.23
C SER A 161 -3.96 -8.81 3.80
N ILE A 162 -5.04 -9.33 3.19
CA ILE A 162 -5.54 -8.91 1.88
C ILE A 162 -6.94 -8.34 2.02
N ARG A 163 -7.19 -7.17 1.44
CA ARG A 163 -8.52 -6.55 1.40
C ARG A 163 -9.05 -6.55 -0.03
N VAL A 164 -10.34 -6.82 -0.18
CA VAL A 164 -11.07 -6.56 -1.44
C VAL A 164 -12.05 -5.41 -1.19
N GLY A 165 -12.12 -4.45 -2.11
CA GLY A 165 -13.04 -3.31 -2.02
C GLY A 165 -14.51 -3.75 -2.16
N ARG A 166 -15.44 -2.99 -1.55
CA ARG A 166 -16.88 -3.23 -1.72
C ARG A 166 -17.29 -3.10 -3.19
N ASP A 167 -16.69 -2.17 -3.92
CA ASP A 167 -16.99 -1.97 -5.34
C ASP A 167 -16.50 -3.16 -6.17
N THR A 168 -15.29 -3.67 -5.93
CA THR A 168 -14.79 -4.90 -6.57
C THR A 168 -15.71 -6.10 -6.33
N GLU A 169 -16.20 -6.28 -5.09
CA GLU A 169 -17.15 -7.36 -4.77
C GLU A 169 -18.47 -7.15 -5.51
N LYS A 170 -19.04 -5.95 -5.43
CA LYS A 170 -20.34 -5.59 -6.03
C LYS A 170 -20.31 -5.73 -7.56
N GLU A 171 -19.23 -5.31 -8.20
CA GLU A 171 -19.07 -5.35 -9.66
C GLU A 171 -18.63 -6.74 -10.17
N GLY A 172 -18.19 -7.63 -9.27
CA GLY A 172 -17.70 -8.96 -9.64
C GLY A 172 -16.39 -8.95 -10.43
N LYS A 173 -15.64 -7.84 -10.41
CA LYS A 173 -14.35 -7.63 -11.10
C LYS A 173 -13.59 -6.45 -10.50
N GLY A 174 -12.28 -6.38 -10.69
CA GLY A 174 -11.46 -5.25 -10.23
C GLY A 174 -10.06 -5.66 -9.78
N TYR A 175 -9.73 -5.32 -8.53
CA TYR A 175 -8.43 -5.55 -7.90
C TYR A 175 -8.57 -5.90 -6.41
N PHE A 176 -7.51 -6.45 -5.82
CA PHE A 176 -7.35 -6.60 -4.37
C PHE A 176 -6.17 -5.76 -3.86
N GLU A 177 -6.12 -5.52 -2.56
CA GLU A 177 -5.10 -4.74 -1.85
C GLU A 177 -4.31 -5.67 -0.90
N ASP A 178 -3.02 -5.87 -1.15
CA ASP A 178 -2.10 -6.55 -0.24
C ASP A 178 -1.54 -5.56 0.79
N ARG A 179 -1.91 -5.71 2.05
CA ARG A 179 -1.62 -4.76 3.13
C ARG A 179 -0.41 -5.14 3.98
N ARG A 180 0.22 -6.26 3.64
CA ARG A 180 1.36 -6.82 4.36
C ARG A 180 2.72 -6.16 4.07
N PRO A 181 3.00 -5.52 2.92
CA PRO A 181 4.29 -4.85 2.76
C PRO A 181 4.47 -3.72 3.79
N ALA A 182 5.68 -3.56 4.31
CA ALA A 182 6.10 -2.42 5.15
C ALA A 182 6.54 -1.25 4.27
N SER A 183 6.58 -0.02 4.77
CA SER A 183 6.91 1.16 3.93
C SER A 183 8.32 1.16 3.35
N ASN A 184 9.24 0.44 3.98
CA ASN A 184 10.61 0.25 3.53
C ASN A 184 10.77 -0.92 2.55
N MET A 185 9.67 -1.56 2.11
CA MET A 185 9.74 -2.62 1.09
C MET A 185 10.38 -2.12 -0.20
N ASP A 186 11.08 -3.02 -0.91
CA ASP A 186 11.60 -2.76 -2.26
C ASP A 186 10.54 -3.09 -3.32
N PRO A 187 10.07 -2.11 -4.12
CA PRO A 187 9.04 -2.33 -5.13
C PRO A 187 9.52 -3.09 -6.34
N TYR A 188 10.76 -3.49 -6.48
CA TYR A 188 11.08 -4.53 -7.45
C TYR A 188 10.73 -5.93 -6.90
N ILE A 189 10.95 -6.13 -5.61
CA ILE A 189 10.76 -7.41 -4.94
C ILE A 189 9.27 -7.72 -4.75
N VAL A 190 8.52 -6.82 -4.11
CA VAL A 190 7.10 -7.08 -3.78
C VAL A 190 6.27 -7.36 -5.03
N THR A 191 6.60 -6.67 -6.11
CA THR A 191 5.80 -6.59 -7.33
C THR A 191 6.00 -7.80 -8.21
N SER A 192 7.26 -8.18 -8.41
CA SER A 192 7.65 -9.42 -9.04
C SER A 192 7.15 -10.63 -8.24
N MET A 193 7.17 -10.58 -6.90
CA MET A 193 6.73 -11.70 -6.06
C MET A 193 5.21 -11.89 -6.10
N ILE A 194 4.41 -10.82 -6.05
CA ILE A 194 2.95 -10.90 -6.25
C ILE A 194 2.65 -11.45 -7.64
N ALA A 195 3.29 -10.93 -8.68
CA ALA A 195 3.08 -11.42 -10.05
C ALA A 195 3.49 -12.89 -10.20
N ASN A 196 4.64 -13.30 -9.66
CA ASN A 196 5.13 -14.66 -9.69
C ASN A 196 4.15 -15.63 -9.01
N THR A 197 3.76 -15.35 -7.76
CA THR A 197 2.85 -16.21 -7.00
C THR A 197 1.48 -16.32 -7.65
N THR A 198 0.95 -15.22 -8.19
CA THR A 198 -0.41 -15.21 -8.75
C THR A 198 -0.49 -15.77 -10.18
N ILE A 199 0.55 -15.57 -11.00
CA ILE A 199 0.56 -15.93 -12.42
C ILE A 199 1.34 -17.22 -12.70
N LEU A 200 2.60 -17.30 -12.25
CA LEU A 200 3.56 -18.32 -12.71
C LEU A 200 3.59 -19.54 -11.79
N TRP A 201 3.52 -19.31 -10.48
CA TRP A 201 3.63 -20.36 -9.48
C TRP A 201 2.39 -21.27 -9.48
N LYS A 202 2.66 -22.56 -9.29
CA LYS A 202 1.68 -23.63 -9.15
C LYS A 202 1.96 -24.34 -7.80
N PRO A 203 0.94 -24.50 -6.95
CA PRO A 203 1.04 -25.27 -5.70
C PRO A 203 1.47 -26.71 -5.92
#